data_AF-A0A662FUC9-F1
#
_entry.id   AF-A0A662FUC9-F1
#
_cell.length_a   1.000
_cell.length_b   1.000
_cell.length_c   1.000
_cell.angle_alpha   90.00
_cell.angle_beta   90.00
_cell.angle_gamma   90.00
#
_symmetry.space_group_name_H-M   'P 1'
#
loop_
_entity.id
_entity.type
_entity.pdbx_description
1 polymer ?
#
loop_
_entity_poly.entity_id
_entity_poly.type
_entity_poly.pdbx_seq_one_letter_code
_entity_poly.pdbx_strand_id
1 'polypeptide(L)' 'MGESVKVKKLILVTASYDTLRKRVTRLLEEIAGMRELELDVKEEDWKFLIRYGQEDEMGGYALPQVFVEYEDGSIKH' A
#
# COMPACT_ATOMS: atom_id res chain seq x y z
N MET A 1 20.22 19.69 4.17
CA MET A 1 20.06 18.24 3.97
C MET A 1 18.85 17.85 4.79
N GLY A 2 17.70 17.60 4.16
CA GLY A 2 16.49 17.22 4.89
C GLY A 2 16.69 15.83 5.50
N GLU A 3 16.23 15.64 6.74
CA GLU A 3 16.21 14.32 7.36
C GLU A 3 15.41 13.34 6.50
N SER A 4 15.96 12.16 6.26
CA SER A 4 15.23 11.08 5.59
C SER A 4 14.12 10.59 6.53
N VAL A 5 12.86 10.86 6.17
CA VAL A 5 11.72 10.35 6.94
C VAL A 5 11.71 8.82 6.85
N LYS A 6 11.62 8.15 7.99
CA LYS A 6 11.64 6.68 8.07
C LYS A 6 10.30 6.09 7.64
N VAL A 7 10.38 4.90 7.06
CA VAL A 7 9.20 4.11 6.73
C VAL A 7 8.66 3.46 8.00
N LYS A 8 7.36 3.57 8.20
CA LYS A 8 6.64 3.01 9.34
C LYS A 8 5.88 1.73 8.96
N LYS A 9 5.22 1.73 7.81
CA LYS A 9 4.28 0.67 7.42
C LYS A 9 4.14 0.53 5.91
N LEU A 10 3.95 -0.70 5.45
CA LEU A 10 3.48 -1.02 4.10
C LEU A 10 1.97 -1.23 4.13
N ILE A 11 1.27 -0.71 3.12
CA ILE A 11 -0.18 -0.85 2.98
C ILE A 11 -0.46 -1.49 1.62
N LEU A 12 -1.30 -2.51 1.57
CA LEU A 12 -1.78 -3.13 0.35
C LEU A 12 -3.28 -2.94 0.26
N VAL A 13 -3.77 -2.24 -0.75
CA VAL A 13 -5.19 -2.27 -1.10
C VAL A 13 -5.38 -3.26 -2.24
N THR A 14 -6.25 -4.25 -2.05
CA THR A 14 -6.47 -5.34 -2.99
C THR A 14 -7.91 -5.83 -2.92
N ALA A 15 -8.27 -6.84 -3.71
CA ALA A 15 -9.59 -7.47 -3.69
C ALA A 15 -9.47 -8.99 -3.65
N SER A 16 -10.47 -9.68 -3.12
CA SER A 16 -10.49 -11.15 -3.05
C SER A 16 -10.45 -11.82 -4.44
N TYR A 17 -10.98 -11.16 -5.48
CA TYR A 17 -10.93 -11.61 -6.88
C TYR A 17 -9.63 -11.22 -7.60
N ASP A 18 -8.77 -10.40 -7.01
CA ASP A 18 -7.52 -10.01 -7.65
C ASP A 18 -6.55 -11.19 -7.72
N THR A 19 -6.11 -11.51 -8.95
CA THR A 19 -5.25 -12.67 -9.19
C THR A 19 -3.84 -12.50 -8.63
N LEU A 20 -3.39 -11.26 -8.44
CA LEU A 20 -2.06 -10.93 -7.94
C LEU A 20 -2.01 -10.85 -6.40
N ARG A 21 -3.16 -10.71 -5.72
CA ARG A 21 -3.28 -10.56 -4.25
C ARG A 21 -2.32 -11.45 -3.50
N LYS A 22 -2.41 -12.77 -3.70
CA LYS A 22 -1.59 -13.75 -2.97
C LYS A 22 -0.09 -13.53 -3.18
N ARG A 23 0.32 -13.18 -4.40
CA ARG A 23 1.73 -12.98 -4.75
C ARG A 23 2.26 -11.68 -4.15
N VAL A 24 1.48 -10.60 -4.24
CA VAL A 24 1.85 -9.28 -3.74
C VAL A 24 1.85 -9.27 -2.21
N THR A 25 0.82 -9.83 -1.56
CA THR A 25 0.78 -9.96 -0.09
C THR A 25 2.03 -10.68 0.43
N ARG A 26 2.38 -11.84 -0.15
CA ARG A 26 3.58 -12.58 0.26
C ARG A 26 4.87 -11.77 0.10
N LEU A 27 5.03 -11.08 -1.02
CA LEU A 27 6.20 -10.23 -1.26
C LEU A 27 6.30 -9.12 -0.19
N LEU A 28 5.18 -8.49 0.15
CA LEU A 28 5.15 -7.45 1.17
C LEU A 28 5.37 -8.00 2.58
N GLU A 29 4.87 -9.20 2.89
CA GLU A 29 5.16 -9.89 4.16
C GLU A 29 6.66 -10.16 4.32
N GLU A 30 7.32 -10.63 3.26
CA GLU A 30 8.77 -10.85 3.24
C GLU A 30 9.54 -9.54 3.46
N ILE A 31 9.17 -8.46 2.75
CA ILE A 31 9.79 -7.14 2.90
C ILE A 31 9.57 -6.57 4.30
N ALA A 32 8.34 -6.63 4.79
CA ALA A 32 7.96 -6.16 6.11
C ALA A 32 8.75 -6.88 7.20
N GLY A 33 8.86 -8.21 7.11
CA GLY A 33 9.66 -9.01 8.05
C GLY A 33 11.16 -8.67 8.01
N MET A 34 11.75 -8.48 6.83
CA MET A 34 13.17 -8.12 6.70
C MET A 34 13.51 -6.72 7.23
N ARG A 35 12.51 -5.83 7.28
CA ARG A 35 12.68 -4.41 7.62
C ARG A 35 12.01 -4.03 8.94
N GLU A 36 11.43 -5.01 9.64
CA GLU A 36 10.66 -4.81 10.88
C GLU A 36 9.53 -3.76 10.72
N LEU A 37 8.86 -3.79 9.56
CA LEU A 37 7.73 -2.90 9.25
C LEU A 37 6.40 -3.59 9.52
N GLU A 38 5.36 -2.81 9.80
CA GLU A 38 3.99 -3.31 9.77
C GLU A 38 3.51 -3.51 8.32
N LEU A 39 2.67 -4.51 8.09
CA LEU A 39 1.90 -4.68 6.85
C LEU A 39 0.40 -4.60 7.15
N ASP A 40 -0.28 -3.67 6.49
CA ASP A 40 -1.74 -3.49 6.59
C ASP A 40 -2.40 -3.82 5.24
N VAL A 41 -3.17 -4.91 5.20
CA VAL A 41 -3.87 -5.36 4.00
C VAL A 41 -5.34 -4.95 4.09
N LYS A 42 -5.78 -4.15 3.12
CA LYS A 42 -7.14 -3.62 3.01
C LYS A 42 -7.85 -4.24 1.81
N GLU A 43 -9.02 -4.82 2.04
CA GLU A 43 -9.86 -5.33 0.97
C GLU A 43 -10.84 -4.25 0.50
N GLU A 44 -10.73 -3.83 -0.75
CA GLU A 44 -11.63 -2.87 -1.42
C GLU A 44 -11.90 -1.59 -0.60
N ASP A 45 -10.88 -1.04 0.07
CA ASP A 45 -11.01 0.22 0.82
C ASP A 45 -11.05 1.43 -0.14
N TRP A 46 -12.23 1.70 -0.68
CA TRP A 46 -12.48 2.79 -1.61
C TRP A 46 -12.20 4.17 -1.00
N LYS A 47 -12.40 4.35 0.32
CA LYS A 47 -12.10 5.62 0.98
C LYS A 47 -10.60 5.90 0.98
N PHE A 48 -9.80 4.86 1.18
CA PHE A 48 -8.34 4.97 1.09
C PHE A 48 -7.89 5.28 -0.36
N LEU A 49 -8.44 4.56 -1.34
CA LEU A 49 -8.11 4.75 -2.76
C LEU A 49 -8.47 6.15 -3.25
N ILE A 50 -9.64 6.68 -2.90
CA ILE A 50 -10.03 8.06 -3.25
C ILE A 50 -9.04 9.09 -2.71
N ARG A 51 -8.45 8.83 -1.55
CA ARG A 51 -7.56 9.80 -0.88
C ARG A 51 -6.10 9.68 -1.32
N TYR A 52 -5.63 8.46 -1.59
CA TYR A 52 -4.20 8.18 -1.77
C TYR A 52 -3.89 7.34 -3.01
N GLY A 53 -4.90 6.66 -3.56
CA GLY A 53 -4.76 5.79 -4.71
C GLY A 53 -4.45 6.53 -6.00
N GLN A 54 -3.86 5.80 -6.92
CA GLN A 54 -3.69 6.26 -8.29
C GLN A 54 -4.99 5.99 -9.06
N GLU A 55 -5.70 7.07 -9.37
CA GLU A 55 -6.89 7.09 -10.22
C GLU A 55 -6.47 7.11 -11.70
N ASP A 56 -7.15 6.32 -12.52
CA ASP A 56 -6.98 6.36 -13.97
C ASP A 56 -7.80 7.50 -14.62
N GLU A 57 -7.65 7.70 -15.93
CA GLU A 57 -8.32 8.78 -16.67
C GLU A 57 -9.85 8.66 -16.69
N MET A 58 -10.40 7.49 -16.35
CA MET A 58 -11.84 7.19 -16.33
C MET A 58 -12.43 7.21 -14.91
N GLY A 59 -11.63 7.51 -13.89
CA GLY A 59 -12.03 7.51 -12.49
C GLY A 59 -12.00 6.14 -11.81
N GLY A 60 -11.30 5.17 -12.41
CA GLY A 60 -11.10 3.84 -11.86
C GLY A 60 -9.84 3.73 -11.01
N TYR A 61 -9.82 2.73 -10.12
CA TYR A 61 -8.63 2.34 -9.37
C TYR A 61 -8.27 0.89 -9.71
N ALA A 62 -7.16 0.70 -10.42
CA ALA A 62 -6.64 -0.62 -10.70
C ALA A 62 -6.07 -1.23 -9.42
N LEU A 63 -6.51 -2.44 -9.06
CA LEU A 63 -5.99 -3.21 -7.93
C LEU A 63 -5.02 -4.30 -8.41
N PRO A 64 -4.05 -4.72 -7.56
CA PRO A 64 -3.75 -4.17 -6.24
C PRO A 64 -2.94 -2.86 -6.32
N GLN A 65 -3.03 -2.03 -5.29
CA GLN A 65 -2.18 -0.86 -5.08
C GLN A 65 -1.38 -0.99 -3.78
N VAL A 66 -0.10 -0.61 -3.82
CA VAL A 66 0.81 -0.70 -2.67
C VAL A 66 1.18 0.71 -2.24
N PHE A 67 1.25 0.95 -0.94
CA PHE A 67 1.61 2.23 -0.38
C PHE A 67 2.61 2.07 0.76
N VAL A 68 3.30 3.17 1.04
CA VAL A 68 4.22 3.33 2.15
C VAL A 68 3.71 4.46 3.05
N GLU A 69 3.48 4.17 4.33
CA GLU A 69 3.27 5.16 5.37
C GLU A 69 4.61 5.45 6.07
N TYR A 70 4.96 6.72 6.19
CA TYR A 70 6.15 7.19 6.87
C TYR A 70 5.85 7.62 8.32
N GLU A 71 6.87 7.76 9.15
CA GLU A 71 6.70 8.17 10.56
C GLU A 71 6.07 9.56 10.73
N ASP A 72 6.18 10.43 9.74
CA ASP A 72 5.52 11.75 9.71
C ASP A 72 4.03 11.69 9.33
N GLY A 73 3.50 10.50 9.06
CA GLY A 73 2.12 10.26 8.64
C GLY A 73 1.85 10.50 7.15
N SER A 74 2.87 10.84 6.36
CA SER A 74 2.72 10.90 4.91
C SER A 74 2.54 9.50 4.31
N ILE A 75 1.73 9.41 3.26
CA ILE A 75 1.47 8.17 2.52
C ILE A 75 1.81 8.38 1.05
N LYS A 76 2.52 7.42 0.45
CA LYS A 76 2.90 7.42 -0.97
C LYS A 76 2.61 6.08 -1.62
N HIS A 77 2.09 6.10 -2.85
CA HIS A 77 1.97 4.95 -3.74
C HIS A 77 3.31 4.66 -4.42
#